data_AF-A0A3N4PY65-F1
#
_entry.id   AF-A0A3N4PY65-F1
#
_cell.length_a   1.000
_cell.length_b   1.000
_cell.length_c   1.000
_cell.angle_alpha   90.00
_cell.angle_beta   90.00
_cell.angle_gamma   90.00
#
_symmetry.space_group_name_H-M   'P 1'
#
loop_
_entity.id
_entity.type
_entity.pdbx_description
1 polymer ?
#
loop_
_entity_poly.entity_id
_entity_poly.type
_entity_poly.pdbx_seq_one_letter_code
_entity_poly.pdbx_strand_id
1 'polypeptide(L)'
;MEEDMLSMFLLENIHRYFPRLPLINEMKYAETAEVKSLGQLCQYHQEHSAQWNAFRKMVKDTFPGYVVKDPTRLFLRDRCFHLTLCMDKNEDVKVLHLFVSIIVPYFHICKAEYRKFEIEPGNISFQRMNIYHEINEMAEMKSDARALSELAISKFRFAPFPIEYLHVPVQDIAVDDITIKRYDFFDALFLNIDESGFF
;
A
#
# COMPACT_ATOMS: atom_id res chain seq x y z
N MET A 1 17.92 19.33 -7.29
CA MET A 1 16.95 20.20 -7.98
C MET A 1 15.68 19.45 -8.38
N GLU A 2 15.73 18.39 -9.20
CA GLU A 2 14.52 17.56 -9.46
C GLU A 2 14.07 16.74 -8.23
N GLU A 3 15.03 16.15 -7.50
CA GLU A 3 14.78 15.43 -6.24
C GLU A 3 14.12 16.31 -5.16
N ASP A 4 14.56 17.56 -5.05
CA ASP A 4 13.98 18.53 -4.10
C ASP A 4 12.54 18.88 -4.49
N MET A 5 12.25 19.01 -5.79
CA MET A 5 10.91 19.31 -6.29
C MET A 5 9.93 18.16 -6.06
N LEU A 6 10.35 16.91 -6.30
CA LEU A 6 9.51 15.74 -6.03
C LEU A 6 9.21 15.63 -4.54
N SER A 7 10.22 15.78 -3.68
CA SER A 7 10.05 15.75 -2.23
C SER A 7 9.03 16.78 -1.76
N MET A 8 9.16 18.02 -2.24
CA MET A 8 8.21 19.10 -1.93
C MET A 8 6.80 18.76 -2.42
N PHE A 9 6.66 18.27 -3.66
CA PHE A 9 5.36 17.84 -4.20
C PHE A 9 4.71 16.75 -3.35
N LEU A 10 5.46 15.73 -2.93
CA LEU A 10 4.94 14.64 -2.10
C LEU A 10 4.51 15.16 -0.72
N LEU A 11 5.35 15.98 -0.07
CA LEU A 11 5.04 16.58 1.22
C LEU A 11 3.82 17.50 1.14
N GLU A 12 3.68 18.29 0.08
CA GLU A 12 2.51 19.14 -0.11
C GLU A 12 1.22 18.34 -0.25
N ASN A 13 1.24 17.22 -1.00
CA ASN A 13 0.06 16.37 -1.12
C ASN A 13 -0.28 15.67 0.19
N ILE A 14 0.72 15.17 0.91
CA ILE A 14 0.50 14.55 2.23
C ILE A 14 -0.14 15.55 3.20
N HIS A 15 0.38 16.78 3.27
CA HIS A 15 -0.15 17.79 4.18
C HIS A 15 -1.57 18.29 3.85
N ARG A 16 -2.14 17.92 2.70
CA ARG A 16 -3.57 18.14 2.41
C ARG A 16 -4.48 17.16 3.16
N TYR A 17 -3.93 16.02 3.59
CA TYR A 17 -4.67 14.90 4.15
C TYR A 17 -4.19 14.50 5.55
N PHE A 18 -3.01 14.99 5.96
CA PHE A 18 -2.43 14.79 7.28
C PHE A 18 -2.05 16.15 7.90
N PRO A 19 -2.59 16.52 9.07
CA PRO A 19 -2.24 17.77 9.72
C PRO A 19 -0.83 17.73 10.32
N ARG A 20 -0.17 18.89 10.36
CA ARG A 20 1.18 19.08 10.92
C ARG A 20 1.18 19.22 12.45
N LEU A 21 2.17 18.64 13.14
CA LEU A 21 2.48 18.82 14.57
C LEU A 21 3.09 20.22 14.85
N PRO A 22 2.94 20.80 16.07
CA PRO A 22 2.62 20.16 17.36
C PRO A 22 1.34 20.67 18.08
N LEU A 23 0.36 21.24 17.38
CA LEU A 23 -0.68 22.09 17.99
C LEU A 23 -2.02 21.40 18.31
N ILE A 24 -2.15 20.10 18.09
CA ILE A 24 -3.45 19.42 18.17
C ILE A 24 -3.42 18.42 19.32
N ASN A 25 -4.21 18.70 20.37
CA ASN A 25 -4.57 17.69 21.38
C ASN A 25 -5.15 16.48 20.62
N GLU A 26 -4.65 15.27 20.85
CA GLU A 26 -4.98 14.02 20.11
C GLU A 26 -6.49 13.89 19.80
N MET A 27 -7.35 14.28 20.75
CA MET A 27 -8.81 14.31 20.61
C MET A 27 -9.35 15.17 19.44
N LYS A 28 -8.58 16.13 18.92
CA LYS A 28 -8.95 17.03 17.82
C LYS A 28 -8.34 16.66 16.47
N TYR A 29 -7.41 15.69 16.42
CA TYR A 29 -6.72 15.31 15.17
C TYR A 29 -7.72 14.79 14.13
N ALA A 30 -8.66 13.94 14.55
CA ALA A 30 -9.72 13.40 13.70
C ALA A 30 -10.71 14.47 13.18
N GLU A 31 -10.76 15.64 13.80
CA GLU A 31 -11.69 16.72 13.44
C GLU A 31 -11.09 17.74 12.46
N THR A 32 -9.80 17.60 12.14
CA THR A 32 -9.07 18.49 11.23
C THR A 32 -9.65 18.46 9.81
N ALA A 33 -9.42 19.55 9.06
CA ALA A 33 -9.89 19.66 7.69
C ALA A 33 -9.21 18.62 6.79
N GLU A 34 -7.95 18.32 7.08
CA GLU A 34 -7.09 17.35 6.42
C GLU A 34 -7.66 15.93 6.55
N VAL A 35 -7.96 15.49 7.78
CA VAL A 35 -8.54 14.15 8.01
C VAL A 35 -9.94 14.02 7.41
N LYS A 36 -10.75 15.08 7.46
CA LYS A 36 -12.05 15.12 6.78
C LYS A 36 -11.89 15.00 5.26
N SER A 37 -10.89 15.66 4.69
CA SER A 37 -10.58 15.59 3.26
C SER A 37 -10.14 14.18 2.86
N LEU A 38 -9.35 13.51 3.69
CA LEU A 38 -8.97 12.11 3.46
C LEU A 38 -10.20 11.19 3.51
N GLY A 39 -11.09 11.38 4.48
CA GLY A 39 -12.36 10.64 4.56
C GLY A 39 -13.23 10.82 3.32
N GLN A 40 -13.35 12.05 2.82
CA GLN A 40 -14.08 12.36 1.57
C GLN A 40 -13.43 11.72 0.35
N LEU A 41 -12.10 11.73 0.27
CA LEU A 41 -11.33 11.09 -0.79
C LEU A 41 -11.57 9.57 -0.81
N CYS A 42 -11.52 8.92 0.35
CA CYS A 42 -11.87 7.52 0.51
C CYS A 42 -13.29 7.22 0.02
N GLN A 43 -14.27 8.00 0.49
CA GLN A 43 -15.68 7.85 0.09
C GLN A 43 -15.85 8.00 -1.44
N TYR A 44 -15.23 9.02 -2.04
CA TYR A 44 -15.27 9.22 -3.48
C TYR A 44 -14.76 7.99 -4.23
N HIS A 45 -13.63 7.41 -3.83
CA HIS A 45 -13.06 6.24 -4.47
C HIS A 45 -13.86 4.94 -4.23
N GLN A 46 -14.56 4.81 -3.11
CA GLN A 46 -15.51 3.71 -2.88
C GLN A 46 -16.68 3.79 -3.85
N GLU A 47 -17.29 4.97 -3.97
CA GLU A 47 -18.43 5.24 -4.87
C GLU A 47 -18.05 5.13 -6.35
N HIS A 48 -16.79 5.46 -6.70
CA HIS A 48 -16.28 5.47 -8.07
C HIS A 48 -15.29 4.31 -8.34
N SER A 49 -15.53 3.14 -7.73
CA SER A 49 -14.65 1.97 -7.81
C SER A 49 -14.63 1.23 -9.16
N ALA A 50 -15.39 1.69 -10.17
CA ALA A 50 -15.52 0.99 -11.45
C ALA A 50 -14.17 0.74 -12.16
N GLN A 51 -13.26 1.71 -12.14
CA GLN A 51 -11.92 1.56 -12.74
C GLN A 51 -11.09 0.51 -11.99
N TRP A 52 -11.14 0.51 -10.66
CA TRP A 52 -10.50 -0.49 -9.80
C TRP A 52 -11.08 -1.89 -10.02
N ASN A 53 -12.40 -2.01 -10.09
CA ASN A 53 -13.09 -3.29 -10.35
C ASN A 53 -12.68 -3.90 -11.70
N ALA A 54 -12.60 -3.07 -12.74
CA ALA A 54 -12.13 -3.48 -14.04
C ALA A 54 -10.65 -3.91 -14.01
N PHE A 55 -9.81 -3.19 -13.25
CA PHE A 55 -8.41 -3.56 -13.06
C PHE A 55 -8.26 -4.91 -12.37
N ARG A 56 -8.99 -5.16 -11.28
CA ARG A 56 -8.97 -6.45 -10.57
C ARG A 56 -9.33 -7.62 -11.47
N LYS A 57 -10.37 -7.44 -12.31
CA LYS A 57 -10.75 -8.46 -13.30
C LYS A 57 -9.61 -8.73 -14.29
N MET A 58 -9.02 -7.67 -14.83
CA MET A 58 -7.87 -7.78 -15.75
C MET A 58 -6.68 -8.52 -15.10
N VAL A 59 -6.36 -8.23 -13.84
CA VAL A 59 -5.30 -8.95 -13.11
C VAL A 59 -5.66 -10.43 -12.94
N LYS A 60 -6.90 -10.77 -12.56
CA LYS A 60 -7.34 -12.18 -12.46
C LYS A 60 -7.21 -12.93 -13.78
N ASP A 61 -7.56 -12.28 -14.89
CA ASP A 61 -7.48 -12.87 -16.23
C ASP A 61 -6.01 -13.06 -16.67
N THR A 62 -5.11 -12.15 -16.31
CA THR A 62 -3.67 -12.23 -16.64
C THR A 62 -2.90 -13.24 -15.77
N PHE A 63 -3.34 -13.46 -14.53
CA PHE A 63 -2.63 -14.30 -13.55
C PHE A 63 -3.49 -15.49 -13.07
N PRO A 64 -3.89 -16.43 -13.94
CA PRO A 64 -4.81 -17.51 -13.59
C PRO A 64 -4.26 -18.52 -12.57
N GLY A 65 -2.94 -18.57 -12.37
CA GLY A 65 -2.29 -19.42 -11.36
C GLY A 65 -2.21 -18.82 -9.96
N TYR A 66 -2.71 -17.59 -9.78
CA TYR A 66 -2.64 -16.85 -8.53
C TYR A 66 -3.99 -16.75 -7.85
N VAL A 67 -4.00 -16.83 -6.52
CA VAL A 67 -5.16 -16.41 -5.72
C VAL A 67 -5.09 -14.90 -5.56
N VAL A 68 -5.95 -14.19 -6.29
CA VAL A 68 -6.02 -12.72 -6.24
C VAL A 68 -7.04 -12.27 -5.20
N LYS A 69 -6.58 -11.59 -4.13
CA LYS A 69 -7.43 -10.98 -3.10
C LYS A 69 -7.35 -9.46 -3.18
N ASP A 70 -8.45 -8.80 -2.82
CA ASP A 70 -8.52 -7.36 -2.66
C ASP A 70 -8.90 -7.02 -1.22
N PRO A 71 -7.93 -6.75 -0.34
CA PRO A 71 -8.18 -6.31 1.03
C PRO A 71 -8.56 -4.82 1.13
N THR A 72 -8.71 -4.10 0.02
CA THR A 72 -9.08 -2.67 0.04
C THR A 72 -10.39 -2.45 0.78
N ARG A 73 -10.36 -1.58 1.80
CA ARG A 73 -11.57 -1.07 2.47
C ARG A 73 -11.83 0.38 2.10
N LEU A 74 -10.78 1.20 2.03
CA LEU A 74 -10.87 2.65 1.95
C LEU A 74 -11.70 3.22 3.11
N PHE A 75 -11.44 2.77 4.33
CA PHE A 75 -12.11 3.31 5.52
C PHE A 75 -11.23 4.30 6.27
N LEU A 76 -11.85 5.35 6.83
CA LEU A 76 -11.32 6.45 7.66
C LEU A 76 -9.80 6.37 7.93
N ARG A 77 -8.97 6.67 6.91
CA ARG A 77 -7.49 6.83 6.87
C ARG A 77 -6.72 5.88 5.94
N ASP A 78 -7.38 4.93 5.29
CA ASP A 78 -6.74 4.17 4.20
C ASP A 78 -6.23 5.12 3.09
N ARG A 79 -5.07 4.83 2.51
CA ARG A 79 -4.40 5.73 1.54
C ARG A 79 -4.24 5.13 0.16
N CYS A 80 -4.67 3.89 -0.04
CA CYS A 80 -4.47 3.19 -1.29
C CYS A 80 -5.52 2.09 -1.54
N PHE A 81 -5.69 1.78 -2.82
CA PHE A 81 -6.16 0.47 -3.21
C PHE A 81 -5.04 -0.55 -3.01
N HIS A 82 -5.36 -1.73 -2.52
CA HIS A 82 -4.43 -2.82 -2.25
C HIS A 82 -4.89 -4.09 -2.94
N LEU A 83 -4.03 -4.71 -3.73
CA LEU A 83 -4.27 -6.01 -4.34
C LEU A 83 -3.17 -6.98 -3.94
N THR A 84 -3.52 -8.22 -3.65
CA THR A 84 -2.55 -9.28 -3.39
C THR A 84 -2.70 -10.41 -4.39
N LEU A 85 -1.57 -10.89 -4.89
CA LEU A 85 -1.46 -12.06 -5.75
C LEU A 85 -0.67 -13.11 -4.95
N CYS A 86 -1.38 -14.09 -4.41
CA CYS A 86 -0.77 -15.15 -3.62
C CYS A 86 -0.51 -16.37 -4.52
N MET A 87 0.73 -16.85 -4.48
CA MET A 87 1.12 -18.13 -5.06
C MET A 87 1.52 -19.07 -3.93
N ASP A 88 0.77 -20.16 -3.80
CA ASP A 88 1.07 -21.19 -2.83
C ASP A 88 2.06 -22.20 -3.43
N LYS A 89 3.26 -22.32 -2.84
CA LYS A 89 4.28 -23.30 -3.23
C LYS A 89 4.68 -24.12 -1.99
N ASN A 90 4.00 -25.24 -1.78
CA ASN A 90 4.29 -26.20 -0.71
C ASN A 90 4.29 -25.53 0.69
N GLU A 91 5.47 -25.40 1.30
CA GLU A 91 5.71 -24.89 2.66
C GLU A 91 5.84 -23.36 2.71
N ASP A 92 6.06 -22.69 1.57
CA ASP A 92 6.22 -21.24 1.51
C ASP A 92 5.10 -20.59 0.68
N VAL A 93 4.55 -19.49 1.18
CA VAL A 93 3.62 -18.64 0.46
C VAL A 93 4.35 -17.39 0.00
N LYS A 94 4.31 -17.13 -1.29
CA LYS A 94 4.85 -15.90 -1.88
C LYS A 94 3.70 -15.01 -2.31
N VAL A 95 3.76 -13.74 -1.92
CA VAL A 95 2.69 -12.77 -2.17
C VAL A 95 3.28 -11.55 -2.84
N LEU A 96 2.75 -11.19 -4.01
CA LEU A 96 2.95 -9.86 -4.56
C LEU A 96 1.85 -8.94 -4.05
N HIS A 97 2.24 -7.83 -3.47
CA HIS A 97 1.35 -6.74 -3.10
C HIS A 97 1.48 -5.62 -4.11
N LEU A 98 0.35 -5.09 -4.56
CA LEU A 98 0.27 -3.85 -5.31
C LEU A 98 -0.53 -2.84 -4.49
N PHE A 99 0.07 -1.70 -4.22
CA PHE A 99 -0.56 -0.55 -3.57
C PHE A 99 -0.69 0.58 -4.59
N VAL A 100 -1.90 1.07 -4.83
CA VAL A 100 -2.16 2.20 -5.73
C VAL A 100 -2.66 3.37 -4.89
N SER A 101 -1.85 4.41 -4.73
CA SER A 101 -2.22 5.54 -3.87
C SER A 101 -3.45 6.25 -4.40
N ILE A 102 -4.32 6.69 -3.51
CA ILE A 102 -5.43 7.60 -3.85
C ILE A 102 -5.04 9.08 -3.70
N ILE A 103 -3.87 9.35 -3.07
CA ILE A 103 -3.39 10.69 -2.74
C ILE A 103 -2.50 11.25 -3.86
N VAL A 104 -1.66 10.40 -4.46
CA VAL A 104 -0.71 10.77 -5.52
C VAL A 104 -0.77 9.78 -6.68
N PRO A 105 -0.36 10.16 -7.91
CA PRO A 105 -0.39 9.28 -9.08
C PRO A 105 0.77 8.27 -9.10
N TYR A 106 0.98 7.58 -7.98
CA TYR A 106 2.01 6.56 -7.82
C TYR A 106 1.43 5.24 -7.32
N PHE A 107 2.11 4.16 -7.67
CA PHE A 107 1.87 2.84 -7.11
C PHE A 107 3.16 2.20 -6.62
N HIS A 108 3.06 1.28 -5.67
CA HIS A 108 4.18 0.49 -5.17
C HIS A 108 3.88 -1.01 -5.30
N ILE A 109 4.91 -1.80 -5.64
CA ILE A 109 4.82 -3.26 -5.65
C ILE A 109 5.87 -3.80 -4.69
N CYS A 110 5.50 -4.71 -3.80
CA CYS A 110 6.46 -5.46 -3.00
C CYS A 110 6.14 -6.96 -3.03
N LYS A 111 7.17 -7.78 -2.82
CA LYS A 111 7.03 -9.23 -2.63
C LYS A 111 7.23 -9.54 -1.15
N ALA A 112 6.27 -10.21 -0.53
CA ALA A 112 6.42 -10.80 0.80
C ALA A 112 6.51 -12.33 0.70
N GLU A 113 7.39 -12.92 1.50
CA GLU A 113 7.54 -14.37 1.62
C GLU A 113 7.15 -14.79 3.02
N TYR A 114 6.31 -15.82 3.12
CA TYR A 114 5.82 -16.36 4.37
C TYR A 114 6.11 -17.84 4.44
N ARG A 115 6.57 -18.31 5.59
CA ARG A 115 6.69 -19.74 5.87
C ARG A 115 5.43 -20.22 6.57
N LYS A 116 4.84 -21.31 6.09
CA LYS A 116 3.77 -22.02 6.79
C LYS A 116 4.36 -22.79 7.96
N PHE A 117 3.70 -22.72 9.10
CA PHE A 117 4.01 -23.57 10.23
C PHE A 117 2.72 -23.94 10.96
N GLU A 118 2.69 -25.15 11.51
CA GLU A 118 1.55 -25.67 12.25
C GLU A 118 1.77 -25.41 13.74
N ILE A 119 0.87 -24.64 14.37
CA ILE A 119 0.93 -24.39 15.82
C ILE A 119 0.31 -25.56 16.58
N GLU A 120 -0.82 -26.05 16.08
CA GLU A 120 -1.59 -27.18 16.59
C GLU A 120 -2.13 -27.98 15.39
N PRO A 121 -2.44 -29.29 15.54
CA PRO A 121 -2.98 -30.10 14.46
C PRO A 121 -4.20 -29.43 13.76
N GLY A 122 -4.05 -29.08 12.49
CA GLY A 122 -5.05 -28.39 11.67
C GLY A 122 -5.04 -26.86 11.75
N ASN A 123 -4.15 -26.25 12.54
CA ASN A 123 -4.02 -24.80 12.70
C ASN A 123 -2.71 -24.31 12.05
N ILE A 124 -2.82 -23.93 10.78
CA ILE A 124 -1.72 -23.39 9.99
C ILE A 124 -1.61 -21.88 10.25
N SER A 125 -0.43 -21.46 10.69
CA SER A 125 -0.03 -20.07 10.82
C SER A 125 1.09 -19.74 9.84
N PHE A 126 1.31 -18.44 9.64
CA PHE A 126 2.24 -17.93 8.66
C PHE A 126 3.20 -16.94 9.29
N GLN A 127 4.50 -17.16 9.10
CA GLN A 127 5.54 -16.26 9.59
C GLN A 127 6.11 -15.51 8.39
N ARG A 128 6.04 -14.18 8.42
CA ARG A 128 6.71 -13.36 7.39
C ARG A 128 8.23 -13.51 7.55
N MET A 129 8.87 -14.00 6.50
CA MET A 129 10.31 -14.22 6.44
C MET A 129 11.02 -13.00 5.87
N ASN A 130 10.58 -12.52 4.71
CA ASN A 130 11.23 -11.43 3.98
C ASN A 130 10.19 -10.53 3.31
N ILE A 131 10.58 -9.28 3.07
CA ILE A 131 9.88 -8.35 2.19
C ILE A 131 10.89 -7.70 1.24
N TYR A 132 10.55 -7.65 -0.03
CA TYR A 132 11.38 -7.10 -1.11
C TYR A 132 10.60 -5.99 -1.79
N HIS A 133 11.15 -4.78 -1.79
CA HIS A 133 10.50 -3.60 -2.36
C HIS A 133 10.98 -3.32 -3.79
N GLU A 134 12.15 -3.81 -4.17
CA GLU A 134 12.68 -3.66 -5.53
C GLU A 134 12.33 -4.85 -6.41
N ILE A 135 11.70 -4.60 -7.57
CA ILE A 135 11.31 -5.65 -8.53
C ILE A 135 12.49 -6.53 -8.95
N ASN A 136 13.69 -5.94 -9.05
CA ASN A 136 14.89 -6.69 -9.45
C ASN A 136 15.32 -7.74 -8.42
N GLU A 137 14.95 -7.58 -7.16
CA GLU A 137 15.23 -8.50 -6.06
C GLU A 137 14.14 -9.57 -5.89
N MET A 138 12.99 -9.42 -6.58
CA MET A 138 11.84 -10.33 -6.46
C MET A 138 12.01 -11.69 -7.15
N ALA A 139 13.25 -12.11 -7.44
CA ALA A 139 13.63 -13.43 -8.00
C ALA A 139 12.51 -14.10 -8.84
N GLU A 140 12.02 -15.27 -8.41
CA GLU A 140 10.99 -16.10 -9.07
C GLU A 140 9.69 -15.38 -9.48
N MET A 141 9.41 -14.18 -8.96
CA MET A 141 8.20 -13.40 -9.26
C MET A 141 8.52 -12.12 -10.05
N LYS A 142 9.76 -11.93 -10.49
CA LYS A 142 10.20 -10.71 -11.19
C LYS A 142 9.44 -10.45 -12.49
N SER A 143 9.15 -11.49 -13.28
CA SER A 143 8.34 -11.36 -14.50
C SER A 143 6.91 -10.93 -14.17
N ASP A 144 6.35 -11.52 -13.13
CA ASP A 144 4.96 -11.28 -12.72
C ASP A 144 4.80 -9.88 -12.11
N ALA A 145 5.77 -9.45 -11.32
CA ALA A 145 5.84 -8.09 -10.79
C ALA A 145 5.98 -7.04 -11.92
N ARG A 146 6.76 -7.32 -12.96
CA ARG A 146 6.86 -6.44 -14.15
C ARG A 146 5.54 -6.37 -14.92
N ALA A 147 4.92 -7.52 -15.18
CA ALA A 147 3.62 -7.57 -15.84
C ALA A 147 2.55 -6.83 -15.01
N LEU A 148 2.52 -7.00 -13.69
CA LEU A 148 1.60 -6.29 -12.81
C LEU A 148 1.84 -4.77 -12.83
N SER A 149 3.11 -4.35 -12.87
CA SER A 149 3.51 -2.94 -13.03
C SER A 149 3.00 -2.35 -14.35
N GLU A 150 3.18 -3.05 -15.47
CA GLU A 150 2.71 -2.62 -16.79
C GLU A 150 1.18 -2.51 -16.84
N LEU A 151 0.46 -3.44 -16.21
CA LEU A 151 -0.99 -3.34 -16.08
C LEU A 151 -1.40 -2.10 -15.26
N ALA A 152 -0.72 -1.82 -14.14
CA ALA A 152 -1.02 -0.64 -13.32
C ALA A 152 -0.75 0.66 -14.10
N ILE A 153 0.39 0.77 -14.80
CA ILE A 153 0.73 1.91 -15.65
C ILE A 153 -0.32 2.11 -16.74
N SER A 154 -0.67 1.05 -17.48
CA SER A 154 -1.63 1.16 -18.57
C SER A 154 -3.03 1.56 -18.10
N LYS A 155 -3.46 1.08 -16.92
CA LYS A 155 -4.81 1.30 -16.41
C LYS A 155 -4.99 2.63 -15.70
N PHE A 156 -4.01 3.05 -14.90
CA PHE A 156 -4.11 4.25 -14.05
C PHE A 156 -3.30 5.43 -14.60
N ARG A 157 -2.37 5.19 -15.53
CA ARG A 157 -1.36 6.17 -15.98
C ARG A 157 -0.50 6.70 -14.85
N PHE A 158 -0.32 5.88 -13.81
CA PHE A 158 0.50 6.18 -12.64
C PHE A 158 1.93 5.68 -12.88
N ALA A 159 2.89 6.30 -12.20
CA ALA A 159 4.28 5.85 -12.22
C ALA A 159 4.56 4.91 -11.02
N PRO A 160 5.55 4.01 -11.11
CA PRO A 160 6.09 3.36 -9.93
C PRO A 160 6.63 4.40 -8.95
N PHE A 161 6.40 4.21 -7.66
CA PHE A 161 6.94 5.09 -6.63
C PHE A 161 8.47 4.97 -6.60
N PRO A 162 9.22 6.09 -6.57
CA PRO A 162 10.68 6.01 -6.55
C PRO A 162 11.19 5.47 -5.22
N ILE A 163 11.97 4.39 -5.28
CA ILE A 163 12.29 3.54 -4.12
C ILE A 163 13.11 4.28 -3.06
N GLU A 164 13.94 5.21 -3.50
CA GLU A 164 14.80 6.05 -2.67
C GLU A 164 14.00 6.95 -1.72
N TYR A 165 12.72 7.23 -2.02
CA TYR A 165 11.82 7.99 -1.14
C TYR A 165 10.96 7.11 -0.26
N LEU A 166 10.87 5.80 -0.51
CA LEU A 166 9.86 4.94 0.12
C LEU A 166 9.90 5.01 1.65
N HIS A 167 11.11 4.98 2.19
CA HIS A 167 11.38 5.06 3.63
C HIS A 167 11.97 6.39 4.06
N VAL A 168 11.83 7.45 3.24
CA VAL A 168 12.19 8.81 3.63
C VAL A 168 11.14 9.34 4.60
N PRO A 169 11.55 9.80 5.78
CA PRO A 169 10.56 10.12 6.80
C PRO A 169 9.89 11.45 6.62
N VAL A 170 8.58 11.45 6.80
CA VAL A 170 7.77 12.67 6.82
C VAL A 170 7.81 13.18 8.24
N GLN A 171 8.54 14.28 8.44
CA GLN A 171 8.59 14.94 9.74
C GLN A 171 7.19 15.48 10.06
N ASP A 172 6.98 15.94 11.29
CA ASP A 172 5.79 16.73 11.65
C ASP A 172 4.38 16.12 11.43
N ILE A 173 4.20 14.80 11.26
CA ILE A 173 2.87 14.17 11.32
C ILE A 173 2.71 13.38 12.62
N ALA A 174 1.60 13.59 13.33
CA ALA A 174 1.19 12.74 14.45
C ALA A 174 0.30 11.61 13.96
N VAL A 175 0.61 10.37 14.35
CA VAL A 175 -0.32 9.26 14.21
C VAL A 175 -0.40 8.55 15.55
N ASP A 176 -1.51 8.75 16.26
CA ASP A 176 -1.75 8.24 17.62
C ASP A 176 -1.77 6.69 17.71
N ASP A 177 -1.76 6.00 16.56
CA ASP A 177 -1.88 4.54 16.48
C ASP A 177 -0.60 3.80 16.04
N ILE A 178 0.52 4.50 15.74
CA ILE A 178 1.75 3.85 15.28
C ILE A 178 2.83 3.96 16.37
N THR A 179 2.96 2.87 17.13
CA THR A 179 4.07 2.60 18.06
C THR A 179 5.42 2.96 17.43
N ILE A 180 6.12 3.97 17.98
CA ILE A 180 7.57 4.21 17.91
C ILE A 180 8.22 3.77 16.59
N LYS A 181 7.61 4.14 15.45
CA LYS A 181 8.19 3.97 14.13
C LYS A 181 8.16 5.33 13.45
N ARG A 182 9.26 5.62 12.77
CA ARG A 182 9.46 6.84 12.03
C ARG A 182 8.49 6.82 10.84
N TYR A 183 7.43 7.62 10.90
CA TYR A 183 6.40 7.71 9.85
C TYR A 183 7.03 8.15 8.53
N ASP A 184 6.94 7.32 7.50
CA ASP A 184 7.59 7.55 6.20
C ASP A 184 6.59 7.74 5.05
N PHE A 185 7.09 7.93 3.82
CA PHE A 185 6.24 8.08 2.65
C PHE A 185 5.42 6.82 2.36
N PHE A 186 5.94 5.62 2.66
CA PHE A 186 5.16 4.40 2.54
C PHE A 186 3.96 4.42 3.49
N ASP A 187 4.19 4.78 4.74
CA ASP A 187 3.13 4.94 5.73
C ASP A 187 2.10 5.99 5.27
N ALA A 188 2.57 7.12 4.74
CA ALA A 188 1.71 8.23 4.34
C ALA A 188 0.88 7.95 3.07
N LEU A 189 1.35 7.11 2.16
CA LEU A 189 0.77 6.96 0.82
C LEU A 189 0.21 5.57 0.51
N PHE A 190 0.68 4.53 1.21
CA PHE A 190 0.43 3.12 0.83
C PHE A 190 0.05 2.20 2.00
N LEU A 191 0.30 2.59 3.25
CA LEU A 191 -0.08 1.76 4.40
C LEU A 191 -1.61 1.80 4.60
N ASN A 192 -2.26 0.63 4.57
CA ASN A 192 -3.61 0.44 5.10
C ASN A 192 -3.50 -0.06 6.55
N ILE A 193 -4.40 0.41 7.42
CA ILE A 193 -4.27 0.28 8.90
C ILE A 193 -4.33 -1.18 9.39
N ASP A 194 -4.74 -2.14 8.56
CA ASP A 194 -4.90 -3.55 8.95
C ASP A 194 -3.64 -4.43 8.77
N GLU A 195 -2.46 -3.89 9.07
CA GLU A 195 -1.19 -4.64 9.07
C GLU A 195 -1.12 -5.79 10.09
N SER A 196 -2.15 -6.01 10.90
CA SER A 196 -2.27 -7.17 11.79
C SER A 196 -2.80 -8.43 11.10
N GLY A 197 -3.25 -8.36 9.85
CA GLY A 197 -3.96 -9.45 9.18
C GLY A 197 -3.52 -9.70 7.74
N PHE A 198 -2.24 -9.96 7.51
CA PHE A 198 -1.88 -10.73 6.31
C PHE A 198 -2.32 -12.18 6.54
N PHE A 199 -3.61 -12.50 6.34
CA PHE A 199 -4.19 -13.74 5.79
C PHE A 199 -5.73 -13.71 5.80
#